data_AF-A0A6F9C2A6-F1
#
_entry.id   AF-A0A6F9C2A6-F1
#
_cell.length_a   1.000
_cell.length_b   1.000
_cell.length_c   1.000
_cell.angle_alpha   90.00
_cell.angle_beta   90.00
_cell.angle_gamma   90.00
#
_symmetry.space_group_name_H-M   'P 1'
#
loop_
_entity.id
_entity.type
_entity.pdbx_description
1 polymer ?
#
loop_
_entity_poly.entity_id
_entity_poly.type
_entity_poly.pdbx_seq_one_letter_code
_entity_poly.pdbx_strand_id
1 'polypeptide(L)'
;MGSTSIPCLWITFSLHLCCFMNTGKAQNAKEVILLDSKAQQTELEWISSPPGGWEEISGLDENYTPIRTYQVCQVMEPNQNNWLRTSWIEKGDAQRIFVELKFTLRDCNSLPGVVGTCKETFNLYYQETDSEVGRNIRENQYVKIDTIAADESFTQGDLGERKMKLNTEVRIIGPLSRRGFYLAFQDVGACIALVSVKVYYKKCWSIIENLATFPDTVTGSEFSSLVEVEGMCVSDAEEEADNSPKMHCSAEGEWLVPIGKCICKAGFHQKGDACERECSYIHLALSSLYTVLIGGITFSILCYTPIFSIEKYYSAPNIVLIRGNRKLIGKQKMCLIQM
;
A
#
# COMPACT_ATOMS: atom_id res chain seq x y z
N MET A 1 -42.79 39.41 -33.49
CA MET A 1 -41.33 39.47 -33.74
C MET A 1 -40.69 39.69 -32.38
N GLY A 2 -40.22 38.69 -31.64
CA GLY A 2 -39.42 37.53 -32.01
C GLY A 2 -38.31 37.49 -30.96
N SER A 3 -38.59 36.91 -29.79
CA SER A 3 -37.58 36.64 -28.76
C SER A 3 -37.37 35.14 -28.73
N THR A 4 -36.33 34.70 -29.41
CA THR A 4 -35.91 33.31 -29.50
C THR A 4 -35.11 32.94 -28.25
N SER A 5 -35.72 32.18 -27.35
CA SER A 5 -34.98 31.48 -26.29
C SER A 5 -34.27 30.27 -26.89
N ILE A 6 -32.94 30.29 -26.87
CA ILE A 6 -32.09 29.17 -27.27
C ILE A 6 -32.19 28.08 -26.18
N PRO A 7 -32.42 26.80 -26.53
CA PRO A 7 -32.71 25.76 -25.56
C PRO A 7 -31.45 25.25 -24.84
N CYS A 8 -31.60 25.10 -23.53
CA CYS A 8 -30.64 24.60 -22.55
C CYS A 8 -30.43 23.08 -22.72
N LEU A 9 -29.88 22.65 -23.87
CA LEU A 9 -29.72 21.23 -24.23
C LEU A 9 -28.27 20.82 -24.54
N TRP A 10 -27.29 21.67 -24.22
CA TRP A 10 -25.87 21.42 -24.53
C TRP A 10 -24.96 21.37 -23.29
N ILE A 11 -25.51 21.26 -22.08
CA ILE A 11 -24.73 21.14 -20.83
C ILE A 11 -24.83 19.74 -20.21
N THR A 12 -25.73 18.87 -20.68
CA THR A 12 -25.91 17.53 -20.12
C THR A 12 -25.09 16.43 -20.80
N PHE A 13 -24.39 16.72 -21.91
CA PHE A 13 -23.60 15.71 -22.64
C PHE A 13 -22.11 15.66 -22.25
N SER A 14 -21.61 16.64 -21.48
CA SER A 14 -20.19 16.71 -21.08
C SER A 14 -19.90 16.17 -19.67
N LEU A 15 -20.92 15.71 -18.93
CA LEU A 15 -20.75 15.11 -17.59
C LEU A 15 -20.88 13.58 -17.56
N HIS A 16 -21.18 12.93 -18.69
CA HIS A 16 -21.28 11.46 -18.77
C HIS A 16 -20.08 10.76 -19.43
N LEU A 17 -19.00 11.49 -19.69
CA LEU A 17 -17.75 10.93 -20.24
C LEU A 17 -16.50 11.25 -19.38
N CYS A 18 -16.68 11.48 -18.08
CA CYS A 18 -15.56 11.69 -17.15
C CYS A 18 -15.59 10.79 -15.89
N CYS A 19 -16.56 9.88 -15.77
CA CYS A 19 -16.66 8.96 -14.62
C CYS A 19 -16.35 7.50 -14.94
N PHE A 20 -15.85 7.20 -16.14
CA PHE A 20 -15.33 5.87 -16.46
C PHE A 20 -13.81 5.91 -16.51
N MET A 21 -13.19 5.06 -15.69
CA MET A 21 -11.76 4.78 -15.58
C MET A 21 -10.95 5.71 -14.66
N ASN A 22 -11.29 5.67 -13.38
CA ASN A 22 -10.27 5.63 -12.34
C ASN A 22 -10.62 4.52 -11.33
N THR A 23 -10.67 3.28 -11.80
CA THR A 23 -10.34 2.16 -10.91
C THR A 23 -8.85 2.27 -10.68
N GLY A 24 -8.48 3.00 -9.63
CA GLY A 24 -7.13 2.98 -9.12
C GLY A 24 -6.76 1.54 -8.84
N LYS A 25 -5.97 0.94 -9.74
CA LYS A 25 -4.94 0.02 -9.30
C LYS A 25 -3.99 0.89 -8.49
N ALA A 26 -4.33 1.15 -7.24
CA ALA A 26 -3.31 1.32 -6.23
C ALA A 26 -2.52 0.01 -6.34
N GLN A 27 -1.36 0.06 -7.01
CA GLN A 27 -0.35 -0.95 -6.74
C GLN A 27 -0.17 -0.87 -5.23
N ASN A 28 -0.73 -1.84 -4.52
CA ASN A 28 -0.51 -2.02 -3.10
C ASN A 28 1.00 -2.22 -2.98
N ALA A 29 1.73 -1.13 -2.71
CA ALA A 29 3.17 -1.16 -2.63
C ALA A 29 3.48 -2.06 -1.44
N LYS A 30 3.85 -3.32 -1.68
CA LYS A 30 4.10 -4.34 -0.65
C LYS A 30 5.13 -3.93 0.41
N GLU A 31 5.82 -2.82 0.14
CA GLU A 31 6.93 -2.26 0.89
C GLU A 31 6.47 -1.02 1.66
N VAL A 32 6.79 -0.97 2.95
CA VAL A 32 6.67 0.23 3.77
C VAL A 32 8.06 0.82 3.94
N ILE A 33 8.26 2.01 3.38
CA ILE A 33 9.55 2.71 3.38
C ILE A 33 9.82 3.33 4.74
N LEU A 34 10.98 3.02 5.31
CA LEU A 34 11.49 3.60 6.56
C LEU A 34 12.53 4.70 6.28
N LEU A 35 13.30 4.57 5.21
CA LEU A 35 14.26 5.57 4.75
C LEU A 35 14.35 5.50 3.22
N ASP A 36 14.33 6.64 2.55
CA ASP A 36 14.68 6.76 1.14
C ASP A 36 15.50 8.04 0.95
N SER A 37 16.81 7.87 0.73
CA SER A 37 17.74 8.99 0.57
C SER A 37 17.48 9.83 -0.68
N LYS A 38 16.79 9.28 -1.70
CA LYS A 38 16.45 10.04 -2.93
C LYS A 38 15.21 10.90 -2.76
N ALA A 39 14.27 10.48 -1.92
CA ALA A 39 13.04 11.22 -1.67
C ALA A 39 13.28 12.52 -0.87
N GLN A 40 14.42 12.62 -0.18
CA GLN A 40 14.74 13.74 0.69
C GLN A 40 15.42 14.88 -0.08
N GLN A 41 14.71 16.01 -0.21
CA GLN A 41 15.20 17.19 -0.97
C GLN A 41 16.16 18.07 -0.13
N THR A 42 16.15 17.94 1.19
CA THR A 42 17.02 18.67 2.14
C THR A 42 18.27 17.87 2.50
N GLU A 43 19.20 18.47 3.26
CA GLU A 43 20.36 17.76 3.81
C GLU A 43 19.92 16.49 4.54
N LEU A 44 20.62 15.38 4.25
CA LEU A 44 20.36 14.09 4.89
C LEU A 44 20.88 14.05 6.34
N GLU A 45 21.79 14.97 6.68
CA GLU A 45 22.44 15.14 7.99
C GLU A 45 23.13 13.87 8.52
N TRP A 46 23.59 13.00 7.61
CA TRP A 46 24.35 11.81 8.01
C TRP A 46 25.73 12.19 8.53
N ILE A 47 26.23 11.38 9.45
CA ILE A 47 27.46 11.70 10.17
C ILE A 47 28.62 10.96 9.55
N SER A 48 29.59 11.73 9.08
CA SER A 48 30.88 11.27 8.57
C SER A 48 31.94 11.30 9.67
N SER A 49 32.69 10.22 9.83
CA SER A 49 33.79 10.10 10.80
C SER A 49 34.97 9.33 10.19
N PRO A 50 36.18 9.92 10.12
CA PRO A 50 36.49 11.31 10.44
C PRO A 50 35.78 12.31 9.51
N PRO A 51 35.60 13.58 9.92
CA PRO A 51 35.07 14.62 9.03
C PRO A 51 35.91 14.72 7.75
N GLY A 52 35.26 14.72 6.59
CA GLY A 52 35.94 14.72 5.28
C GLY A 52 36.32 13.34 4.75
N GLY A 53 36.01 12.25 5.48
CA GLY A 53 36.09 10.89 4.95
C GLY A 53 35.05 10.69 3.85
N TRP A 54 33.79 10.61 4.27
CA TRP A 54 32.65 10.68 3.36
C TRP A 54 32.18 12.12 3.17
N GLU A 55 31.95 12.49 1.93
CA GLU A 55 31.49 13.83 1.53
C GLU A 55 30.12 13.76 0.87
N GLU A 56 29.23 14.66 1.27
CA GLU A 56 27.94 14.84 0.61
C GLU A 56 28.13 15.66 -0.67
N ILE A 57 27.65 15.14 -1.79
CA ILE A 57 27.69 15.80 -3.09
C ILE A 57 26.31 15.79 -3.74
N SER A 58 26.05 16.77 -4.60
CA SER A 58 24.85 16.79 -5.43
C SER A 58 25.08 15.96 -6.69
N GLY A 59 24.22 14.99 -6.94
CA GLY A 59 24.20 14.14 -8.13
C GLY A 59 22.90 14.29 -8.93
N LEU A 60 22.81 13.54 -10.03
CA LEU A 60 21.59 13.34 -10.79
C LEU A 60 21.25 11.85 -10.80
N ASP A 61 19.98 11.52 -10.68
CA ASP A 61 19.52 10.14 -10.87
C ASP A 61 19.34 9.80 -12.37
N GLU A 62 18.91 8.57 -12.66
CA GLU A 62 18.63 8.07 -14.02
C GLU A 62 17.59 8.92 -14.78
N ASN A 63 16.71 9.62 -14.05
CA ASN A 63 15.67 10.49 -14.59
C ASN A 63 16.09 11.96 -14.60
N TYR A 64 17.37 12.27 -14.40
CA TYR A 64 17.91 13.63 -14.30
C TYR A 64 17.33 14.46 -13.16
N THR A 65 16.83 13.81 -12.11
CA THR A 65 16.37 14.47 -10.89
C THR A 65 17.57 14.76 -10.00
N PRO A 66 17.72 16.00 -9.49
CA PRO A 66 18.74 16.30 -8.48
C PRO A 66 18.56 15.44 -7.24
N ILE A 67 19.63 14.73 -6.86
CA ILE A 67 19.68 13.88 -5.67
C ILE A 67 20.93 14.22 -4.86
N ARG A 68 20.89 13.92 -3.56
CA ARG A 68 22.08 14.01 -2.69
C ARG A 68 22.70 12.62 -2.58
N THR A 69 24.01 12.54 -2.78
CA THR A 69 24.77 11.30 -2.73
C THR A 69 25.97 11.48 -1.80
N TYR A 70 26.52 10.38 -1.30
CA TYR A 70 27.74 10.40 -0.49
C TYR A 70 28.88 9.72 -1.24
N GLN A 71 30.05 10.34 -1.29
CA GLN A 71 31.22 9.77 -1.95
C GLN A 71 32.44 9.72 -1.03
N VAL A 72 33.34 8.78 -1.30
CA VAL A 72 34.67 8.70 -0.70
C VAL A 72 35.63 8.10 -1.74
N CYS A 73 36.84 8.66 -1.84
CA CYS A 73 37.85 8.19 -2.78
C CYS A 73 39.28 8.40 -2.24
N GLN A 74 39.54 7.96 -1.02
CA GLN A 74 40.86 8.08 -0.35
C GLN A 74 41.78 6.88 -0.65
N VAL A 75 41.89 6.52 -1.93
CA VAL A 75 42.59 5.30 -2.43
C VAL A 75 44.11 5.31 -2.30
N MET A 76 44.72 6.50 -2.12
CA MET A 76 46.17 6.68 -2.06
C MET A 76 46.75 6.41 -0.67
N GLU A 77 45.92 6.54 0.36
CA GLU A 77 46.35 6.40 1.74
C GLU A 77 46.13 4.97 2.24
N PRO A 78 47.10 4.36 2.94
CA PRO A 78 46.91 3.05 3.55
C PRO A 78 46.02 3.13 4.81
N ASN A 79 45.46 1.98 5.22
CA ASN A 79 44.73 1.83 6.49
C ASN A 79 43.55 2.80 6.68
N GLN A 80 42.80 3.03 5.60
CA GLN A 80 41.57 3.83 5.63
C GLN A 80 40.50 3.20 6.53
N ASN A 81 39.71 4.06 7.17
CA ASN A 81 38.62 3.67 8.06
C ASN A 81 37.58 4.81 8.13
N ASN A 82 36.90 5.04 7.01
CA ASN A 82 35.95 6.14 6.85
C ASN A 82 34.53 5.64 7.09
N TRP A 83 33.90 6.14 8.15
CA TRP A 83 32.53 5.79 8.52
C TRP A 83 31.54 6.85 8.09
N LEU A 84 30.39 6.41 7.57
CA LEU A 84 29.21 7.22 7.33
C LEU A 84 28.03 6.56 8.04
N ARG A 85 27.34 7.28 8.91
CA ARG A 85 26.18 6.79 9.66
C ARG A 85 24.92 7.54 9.27
N THR A 86 23.83 6.83 9.03
CA THR A 86 22.51 7.42 8.77
C THR A 86 21.97 8.17 10.00
N SER A 87 20.86 8.87 9.80
CA SER A 87 19.96 9.27 10.88
C SER A 87 19.31 8.04 11.53
N TRP A 88 18.69 8.22 12.70
CA TRP A 88 18.04 7.13 13.41
C TRP A 88 16.77 6.70 12.66
N ILE A 89 16.64 5.40 12.41
CA ILE A 89 15.53 4.83 11.66
C ILE A 89 14.63 4.12 12.67
N GLU A 90 13.40 4.60 12.82
CA GLU A 90 12.39 3.91 13.62
C GLU A 90 11.94 2.64 12.90
N LYS A 91 11.96 1.49 13.59
CA LYS A 91 11.60 0.21 12.95
C LYS A 91 10.08 -0.01 12.86
N GLY A 92 9.31 0.62 13.76
CA GLY A 92 7.89 0.34 13.94
C GLY A 92 7.61 -1.15 14.24
N ASP A 93 6.67 -1.72 13.51
CA ASP A 93 6.28 -3.13 13.66
C ASP A 93 7.15 -4.09 12.84
N ALA A 94 8.15 -3.56 12.12
CA ALA A 94 9.00 -4.38 11.28
C ALA A 94 9.79 -5.41 12.09
N GLN A 95 9.77 -6.64 11.60
CA GLN A 95 10.59 -7.75 12.10
C GLN A 95 11.84 -7.89 11.22
N ARG A 96 11.63 -7.92 9.90
CA ARG A 96 12.67 -7.97 8.88
C ARG A 96 12.75 -6.65 8.13
N ILE A 97 13.96 -6.14 7.98
CA ILE A 97 14.27 -4.95 7.20
C ILE A 97 15.07 -5.34 5.96
N PHE A 98 14.71 -4.75 4.83
CA PHE A 98 15.44 -4.78 3.58
C PHE A 98 16.20 -3.47 3.43
N VAL A 99 17.48 -3.58 3.10
CA VAL A 99 18.39 -2.46 2.83
C VAL A 99 18.83 -2.59 1.38
N GLU A 100 18.28 -1.75 0.52
CA GLU A 100 18.66 -1.64 -0.88
C GLU A 100 19.66 -0.48 -1.05
N LEU A 101 20.81 -0.80 -1.59
CA LEU A 101 21.90 0.12 -1.88
C LEU A 101 22.03 0.27 -3.38
N LYS A 102 22.05 1.51 -3.87
CA LYS A 102 22.51 1.82 -5.22
C LYS A 102 23.78 2.62 -5.17
N PHE A 103 24.82 2.19 -5.85
CA PHE A 103 26.15 2.81 -5.76
C PHE A 103 26.97 2.62 -7.03
N THR A 104 27.99 3.46 -7.20
CA THR A 104 29.00 3.30 -8.24
C THR A 104 30.35 3.00 -7.60
N LEU A 105 31.19 2.23 -8.30
CA LEU A 105 32.51 1.83 -7.84
C LEU A 105 33.52 1.95 -8.98
N ARG A 106 34.65 2.59 -8.71
CA ARG A 106 35.74 2.73 -9.68
C ARG A 106 36.72 1.58 -9.56
N ASP A 107 37.07 0.98 -10.69
CA ASP A 107 38.07 -0.09 -10.79
C ASP A 107 39.45 0.43 -10.34
N CYS A 108 40.11 -0.29 -9.43
CA CYS A 108 41.44 0.06 -8.92
C CYS A 108 42.51 0.04 -10.01
N ASN A 109 42.38 -0.80 -11.04
CA ASN A 109 43.31 -0.85 -12.17
C ASN A 109 43.23 0.41 -13.04
N SER A 110 42.14 1.18 -12.94
CA SER A 110 41.96 2.45 -13.64
C SER A 110 42.60 3.64 -12.92
N LEU A 111 43.20 3.42 -11.75
CA LEU A 111 43.81 4.43 -10.91
C LEU A 111 45.34 4.27 -10.90
N PRO A 112 46.11 5.29 -11.29
CA PRO A 112 47.57 5.20 -11.27
C PRO A 112 48.09 5.28 -9.82
N GLY A 113 49.02 4.39 -9.45
CA GLY A 113 49.78 4.50 -8.20
C GLY A 113 49.09 3.99 -6.93
N VAL A 114 47.98 3.25 -7.03
CA VAL A 114 47.18 2.80 -5.87
C VAL A 114 47.30 1.29 -5.57
N VAL A 115 48.32 0.63 -6.10
CA VAL A 115 48.50 -0.82 -5.98
C VAL A 115 48.73 -1.19 -4.52
N GLY A 116 47.83 -2.01 -3.95
CA GLY A 116 47.90 -2.52 -2.58
C GLY A 116 47.12 -1.72 -1.54
N THR A 117 46.81 -0.44 -1.80
CA THR A 117 45.98 0.40 -0.93
C THR A 117 44.52 0.43 -1.37
N CYS A 118 44.26 0.44 -2.68
CA CYS A 118 42.91 0.50 -3.23
C CYS A 118 42.11 -0.79 -2.98
N LYS A 119 40.82 -0.62 -2.68
CA LYS A 119 39.84 -1.70 -2.50
C LYS A 119 38.64 -1.50 -3.42
N GLU A 120 37.95 -2.59 -3.73
CA GLU A 120 36.76 -2.61 -4.58
C GLU A 120 35.52 -3.06 -3.80
N THR A 121 35.55 -2.83 -2.48
CA THR A 121 34.49 -3.22 -1.56
C THR A 121 34.37 -2.23 -0.42
N PHE A 122 33.18 -2.09 0.14
CA PHE A 122 32.94 -1.40 1.40
C PHE A 122 32.12 -2.28 2.34
N ASN A 123 32.08 -1.97 3.62
CA ASN A 123 31.34 -2.78 4.60
C ASN A 123 30.06 -2.07 5.01
N LEU A 124 28.98 -2.84 5.14
CA LEU A 124 27.69 -2.40 5.65
C LEU A 124 27.51 -2.90 7.10
N TYR A 125 27.07 -2.01 7.98
CA TYR A 125 26.84 -2.29 9.40
C TYR A 125 25.49 -1.75 9.86
N TYR A 126 25.01 -2.27 11.00
CA TYR A 126 23.89 -1.69 11.73
C TYR A 126 24.14 -1.65 13.24
N GLN A 127 23.41 -0.78 13.92
CA GLN A 127 23.37 -0.68 15.38
C GLN A 127 21.92 -0.49 15.83
N GLU A 128 21.39 -1.44 16.60
CA GLU A 128 20.07 -1.29 17.23
C GLU A 128 20.15 -0.38 18.47
N THR A 129 19.22 0.57 18.58
CA THR A 129 19.10 1.45 19.75
C THR A 129 17.64 1.73 20.08
N ASP A 130 17.36 1.98 21.36
CA ASP A 130 16.02 2.34 21.80
C ASP A 130 15.75 3.83 21.65
N SER A 131 16.74 4.66 21.33
CA SER A 131 16.60 6.09 21.11
C SER A 131 17.72 6.61 20.23
N GLU A 132 17.61 7.86 19.79
CA GLU A 132 18.72 8.55 19.16
C GLU A 132 19.94 8.60 20.09
N VAL A 133 21.11 8.33 19.53
CA VAL A 133 22.40 8.44 20.22
C VAL A 133 23.20 9.60 19.64
N GLY A 134 24.17 10.09 20.42
CA GLY A 134 25.00 11.22 20.02
C GLY A 134 25.75 11.02 18.69
N ARG A 135 26.39 12.08 18.22
CA ARG A 135 27.08 12.10 16.92
C ARG A 135 28.36 11.25 16.87
N ASN A 136 28.85 10.76 17.99
CA ASN A 136 30.09 9.98 18.02
C ASN A 136 29.83 8.53 17.56
N ILE A 137 30.52 8.11 16.50
CA ILE A 137 30.51 6.72 16.03
C ILE A 137 31.45 5.90 16.92
N ARG A 138 30.93 4.81 17.51
CA ARG A 138 31.70 3.87 18.31
C ARG A 138 31.65 2.51 17.63
N GLU A 139 32.72 2.16 16.92
CA GLU A 139 32.78 0.99 16.03
C GLU A 139 32.37 -0.31 16.71
N ASN A 140 32.72 -0.49 17.99
CA ASN A 140 32.40 -1.68 18.78
C ASN A 140 30.91 -1.88 19.06
N GLN A 141 30.05 -0.89 18.76
CA GLN A 141 28.60 -1.00 18.92
C GLN A 141 27.89 -1.44 17.63
N TYR A 142 28.62 -1.51 16.51
CA TYR A 142 28.08 -1.87 15.20
C TYR A 142 28.29 -3.35 14.92
N VAL A 143 27.26 -3.98 14.38
CA VAL A 143 27.30 -5.36 13.88
C VAL A 143 27.46 -5.32 12.37
N LYS A 144 28.44 -6.06 11.85
CA LYS A 144 28.68 -6.16 10.41
C LYS A 144 27.58 -6.96 9.74
N ILE A 145 26.94 -6.38 8.73
CA ILE A 145 25.95 -7.05 7.89
C ILE A 145 26.67 -7.84 6.81
N ASP A 146 27.46 -7.15 5.99
CA ASP A 146 28.19 -7.77 4.88
C ASP A 146 29.33 -6.88 4.36
N THR A 147 30.19 -7.45 3.54
CA THR A 147 31.10 -6.72 2.65
C THR A 147 30.45 -6.63 1.27
N ILE A 148 30.15 -5.40 0.85
CA ILE A 148 29.49 -5.10 -0.41
C ILE A 148 30.54 -4.91 -1.50
N ALA A 149 30.38 -5.64 -2.60
CA ALA A 149 31.17 -5.54 -3.81
C ALA A 149 30.28 -5.06 -4.97
N ALA A 150 30.88 -4.51 -6.02
CA ALA A 150 30.18 -4.16 -7.25
C ALA A 150 30.10 -5.36 -8.19
N ASP A 151 28.96 -5.54 -8.87
CA ASP A 151 28.83 -6.43 -10.03
C ASP A 151 29.57 -5.85 -11.25
N GLU A 152 29.47 -4.53 -11.43
CA GLU A 152 30.14 -3.77 -12.48
C GLU A 152 30.90 -2.56 -11.91
N SER A 153 32.20 -2.48 -12.18
CA SER A 153 33.03 -1.31 -11.91
C SER A 153 33.23 -0.47 -13.17
N PHE A 154 33.41 0.85 -13.00
CA PHE A 154 33.74 1.74 -14.11
C PHE A 154 35.24 2.05 -14.18
N THR A 155 35.73 2.26 -15.39
CA THR A 155 37.15 2.52 -15.71
C THR A 155 37.36 3.94 -16.26
N GLN A 156 38.63 4.28 -16.55
CA GLN A 156 38.98 5.56 -17.18
C GLN A 156 38.35 5.71 -18.59
N GLY A 157 38.16 4.60 -19.32
CA GLY A 157 37.49 4.60 -20.62
C GLY A 157 36.01 4.98 -20.49
N ASP A 158 35.33 4.42 -19.48
CA ASP A 158 33.91 4.69 -19.22
C ASP A 158 33.67 6.16 -18.82
N LEU A 159 34.61 6.75 -18.08
CA LEU A 159 34.60 8.20 -17.77
C LEU A 159 34.70 9.05 -19.04
N GLY A 160 35.50 8.62 -20.03
CA GLY A 160 35.60 9.29 -21.33
C GLY A 160 34.28 9.27 -22.11
N GLU A 161 33.49 8.20 -21.93
CA GLU A 161 32.14 8.05 -22.52
C GLU A 161 31.02 8.61 -21.64
N ARG A 162 31.34 9.15 -20.45
CA ARG A 162 30.37 9.58 -19.42
C ARG A 162 29.39 8.48 -19.00
N LYS A 163 29.82 7.21 -19.04
CA LYS A 163 29.05 6.07 -18.57
C LYS A 163 29.48 5.72 -17.15
N MET A 164 28.61 5.98 -16.18
CA MET A 164 28.77 5.46 -14.83
C MET A 164 28.02 4.13 -14.72
N LYS A 165 28.62 3.16 -14.03
CA LYS A 165 28.04 1.84 -13.78
C LYS A 165 27.35 1.83 -12.42
N LEU A 166 26.02 1.75 -12.44
CA LEU A 166 25.20 1.74 -11.23
C LEU A 166 24.95 0.29 -10.79
N ASN A 167 25.39 -0.04 -9.58
CA ASN A 167 25.19 -1.33 -8.94
C ASN A 167 23.98 -1.26 -8.00
N THR A 168 23.27 -2.36 -7.83
CA THR A 168 22.16 -2.48 -6.87
C THR A 168 22.35 -3.72 -6.01
N GLU A 169 22.48 -3.53 -4.70
CA GLU A 169 22.69 -4.61 -3.74
C GLU A 169 21.60 -4.57 -2.66
N VAL A 170 20.98 -5.71 -2.38
CA VAL A 170 19.96 -5.83 -1.33
C VAL A 170 20.47 -6.71 -0.21
N ARG A 171 20.41 -6.21 1.02
CA ARG A 171 20.72 -6.98 2.24
C ARG A 171 19.54 -6.96 3.18
N ILE A 172 19.46 -7.99 4.01
CA ILE A 172 18.35 -8.20 4.93
C ILE A 172 18.91 -8.23 6.34
N ILE A 173 18.27 -7.50 7.25
CA ILE A 173 18.58 -7.52 8.68
C ILE A 173 17.33 -7.85 9.50
N GLY A 174 17.54 -8.52 10.62
CA GLY A 174 16.50 -8.90 11.56
C GLY A 174 16.61 -10.36 12.03
N PRO A 175 15.78 -10.78 12.99
CA PRO A 175 14.73 -9.99 13.64
C PRO A 175 15.29 -8.84 14.49
N LEU A 176 14.75 -7.62 14.34
CA LEU A 176 15.14 -6.48 15.16
C LEU A 176 14.32 -6.44 16.46
N SER A 177 15.01 -6.18 17.57
CA SER A 177 14.47 -6.23 18.93
C SER A 177 14.22 -4.86 19.57
N ARG A 178 14.98 -3.83 19.17
CA ARG A 178 14.89 -2.48 19.74
C ARG A 178 13.97 -1.57 18.95
N ARG A 179 13.68 -0.37 19.47
CA ARG A 179 12.75 0.59 18.82
C ARG A 179 13.20 1.11 17.46
N GLY A 180 14.50 1.13 17.20
CA GLY A 180 15.06 1.59 15.94
C GLY A 180 16.51 1.20 15.79
N PHE A 181 17.12 1.69 14.72
CA PHE A 181 18.49 1.33 14.38
C PHE A 181 19.16 2.43 13.54
N TYR A 182 20.48 2.36 13.47
CA TYR A 182 21.30 3.10 12.53
C TYR A 182 21.87 2.14 11.49
N LEU A 183 22.03 2.60 10.26
CA LEU A 183 22.92 1.97 9.29
C LEU A 183 24.25 2.73 9.26
N ALA A 184 25.34 2.01 9.04
CA ALA A 184 26.64 2.61 8.82
C ALA A 184 27.40 1.94 7.68
N PHE A 185 28.18 2.76 6.97
CA PHE A 185 28.99 2.38 5.82
C PHE A 185 30.44 2.66 6.17
N GLN A 186 31.27 1.63 6.08
CA GLN A 186 32.69 1.75 6.35
C GLN A 186 33.47 1.53 5.05
N ASP A 187 34.18 2.57 4.64
CA ASP A 187 35.18 2.50 3.59
C ASP A 187 36.57 2.20 4.19
N VAL A 188 37.29 1.31 3.51
CA VAL A 188 38.63 0.85 3.87
C VAL A 188 39.66 1.10 2.76
N GLY A 189 39.36 2.03 1.84
CA GLY A 189 40.26 2.47 0.77
C GLY A 189 39.71 2.28 -0.64
N ALA A 190 38.40 2.35 -0.83
CA ALA A 190 37.73 2.27 -2.10
C ALA A 190 37.43 3.67 -2.69
N CYS A 191 37.04 3.69 -3.96
CA CYS A 191 36.52 4.89 -4.62
C CYS A 191 35.06 4.65 -5.02
N ILE A 192 34.16 5.09 -4.16
CA ILE A 192 32.74 4.74 -4.19
C ILE A 192 31.86 5.98 -4.07
N ALA A 193 30.70 5.93 -4.73
CA ALA A 193 29.62 6.88 -4.51
C ALA A 193 28.32 6.14 -4.20
N LEU A 194 27.79 6.34 -3.00
CA LEU A 194 26.47 5.89 -2.57
C LEU A 194 25.40 6.79 -3.17
N VAL A 195 24.72 6.28 -4.19
CA VAL A 195 23.69 7.00 -4.97
C VAL A 195 22.32 6.93 -4.29
N SER A 196 22.00 5.82 -3.63
CA SER A 196 20.71 5.61 -2.97
C SER A 196 20.86 4.64 -1.81
N VAL A 197 20.19 4.94 -0.70
CA VAL A 197 19.92 3.99 0.38
C VAL A 197 18.42 4.00 0.62
N LYS A 198 17.79 2.85 0.35
CA LYS A 198 16.37 2.64 0.57
C LYS A 198 16.21 1.52 1.59
N VAL A 199 15.52 1.83 2.68
CA VAL A 199 15.26 0.91 3.79
C VAL A 199 13.77 0.72 3.89
N TYR A 200 13.32 -0.53 3.90
CA TYR A 200 11.90 -0.85 3.93
C TYR A 200 11.64 -2.20 4.59
N TYR A 201 10.40 -2.44 4.98
CA TYR A 201 9.92 -3.77 5.35
C TYR A 201 8.71 -4.15 4.50
N LYS A 202 8.36 -5.43 4.48
CA LYS A 202 7.21 -5.91 3.71
C LYS A 202 6.03 -6.20 4.62
N LYS A 203 4.82 -6.00 4.10
CA LYS A 203 3.58 -6.40 4.76
C LYS A 203 2.52 -6.78 3.73
N CYS A 204 1.59 -7.63 4.15
CA CYS A 204 0.37 -7.87 3.40
C CYS A 204 -0.63 -6.77 3.75
N TRP A 205 -1.08 -6.02 2.75
CA TRP A 205 -2.07 -4.96 2.94
C TRP A 205 -3.46 -5.52 3.19
N SER A 206 -4.28 -4.76 3.90
CA SER A 206 -5.63 -5.17 4.19
C SER A 206 -6.44 -5.41 2.92
N ILE A 207 -7.14 -6.53 2.88
CA ILE A 207 -8.01 -6.95 1.78
C ILE A 207 -9.33 -7.48 2.34
N ILE A 208 -10.35 -7.52 1.48
CA ILE A 208 -11.58 -8.26 1.75
C ILE A 208 -11.60 -9.41 0.76
N GLU A 209 -11.73 -10.63 1.27
CA GLU A 209 -11.81 -11.85 0.47
C GLU A 209 -12.84 -12.77 1.11
N ASN A 210 -13.71 -13.41 0.32
CA ASN A 210 -14.76 -14.30 0.83
C ASN A 210 -15.64 -13.68 1.95
N LEU A 211 -15.99 -12.39 1.80
CA LEU A 211 -16.75 -11.60 2.79
C LEU A 211 -16.09 -11.50 4.18
N ALA A 212 -14.78 -11.72 4.25
CA ALA A 212 -13.96 -11.53 5.43
C ALA A 212 -12.89 -10.46 5.17
N THR A 213 -12.71 -9.56 6.14
CA THR A 213 -11.65 -8.55 6.14
C THR A 213 -10.41 -9.15 6.79
N PHE A 214 -9.29 -9.09 6.08
CA PHE A 214 -7.97 -9.43 6.59
C PHE A 214 -7.19 -8.13 6.81
N PRO A 215 -6.68 -7.86 8.03
CA PRO A 215 -6.02 -6.60 8.35
C PRO A 215 -4.58 -6.54 7.80
N ASP A 216 -3.99 -5.33 7.81
CA ASP A 216 -2.56 -5.15 7.53
C ASP A 216 -1.72 -6.07 8.42
N THR A 217 -0.89 -6.92 7.81
CA THR A 217 -0.10 -7.93 8.52
C THR A 217 1.37 -7.86 8.12
N VAL A 218 2.25 -7.60 9.08
CA VAL A 218 3.71 -7.58 8.86
C VAL A 218 4.23 -8.99 8.60
N THR A 219 5.17 -9.13 7.68
CA THR A 219 5.77 -10.44 7.37
C THR A 219 6.62 -10.97 8.52
N GLY A 220 6.78 -12.30 8.58
CA GLY A 220 7.58 -12.95 9.61
C GLY A 220 9.10 -12.71 9.48
N SER A 221 9.85 -13.12 10.50
CA SER A 221 11.31 -12.93 10.56
C SER A 221 12.11 -13.87 9.66
N GLU A 222 11.56 -15.04 9.29
CA GLU A 222 12.25 -16.12 8.53
C GLU A 222 11.86 -16.19 7.05
N PHE A 223 12.81 -16.51 6.16
CA PHE A 223 12.61 -16.37 4.70
C PHE A 223 11.42 -17.17 4.16
N SER A 224 11.09 -18.28 4.79
CA SER A 224 9.95 -19.14 4.46
C SER A 224 8.78 -18.99 5.44
N SER A 225 8.74 -17.91 6.23
CA SER A 225 7.68 -17.70 7.21
C SER A 225 6.32 -17.48 6.52
N LEU A 226 5.29 -18.13 7.05
CA LEU A 226 3.90 -17.89 6.71
C LEU A 226 3.16 -17.48 7.98
N VAL A 227 2.64 -16.25 8.02
CA VAL A 227 1.88 -15.75 9.16
C VAL A 227 0.41 -16.08 8.91
N GLU A 228 -0.16 -17.00 9.69
CA GLU A 228 -1.61 -17.28 9.68
C GLU A 228 -2.36 -16.08 10.27
N VAL A 229 -3.40 -15.64 9.57
CA VAL A 229 -4.26 -14.52 9.95
C VAL A 229 -5.71 -14.94 9.86
N GLU A 230 -6.42 -14.78 10.96
CA GLU A 230 -7.86 -14.98 11.04
C GLU A 230 -8.58 -13.72 10.52
N GLY A 231 -9.50 -13.93 9.59
CA GLY A 231 -10.30 -12.87 9.00
C GLY A 231 -11.51 -12.53 9.88
N MET A 232 -12.01 -11.30 9.76
CA MET A 232 -13.24 -10.87 10.43
C MET A 232 -14.35 -10.68 9.40
N CYS A 233 -15.51 -11.32 9.60
CA CYS A 233 -16.64 -11.12 8.69
C CYS A 233 -17.00 -9.65 8.54
N VAL A 234 -17.28 -9.23 7.30
CA VAL A 234 -17.77 -7.88 7.01
C VAL A 234 -19.11 -7.62 7.71
N SER A 235 -19.51 -6.36 7.79
CA SER A 235 -20.81 -5.96 8.34
C SER A 235 -21.96 -6.77 7.72
N ASP A 236 -22.89 -7.20 8.57
CA ASP A 236 -24.06 -8.00 8.18
C ASP A 236 -23.73 -9.38 7.56
N ALA A 237 -22.50 -9.88 7.74
CA ALA A 237 -22.10 -11.26 7.48
C ALA A 237 -21.82 -12.03 8.78
N GLU A 238 -21.84 -13.36 8.69
CA GLU A 238 -21.52 -14.29 9.77
C GLU A 238 -20.69 -15.47 9.24
N GLU A 239 -19.96 -16.14 10.13
CA GLU A 239 -19.18 -17.32 9.77
C GLU A 239 -20.10 -18.49 9.41
N GLU A 240 -19.77 -19.18 8.31
CA GLU A 240 -20.40 -20.46 8.01
C GLU A 240 -19.89 -21.50 9.01
N ALA A 241 -20.78 -22.36 9.53
CA ALA A 241 -20.45 -23.29 10.60
C ALA A 241 -19.21 -24.15 10.28
N ASP A 242 -18.26 -24.21 11.22
CA ASP A 242 -16.97 -24.90 11.10
C ASP A 242 -16.07 -24.41 9.93
N ASN A 243 -16.29 -23.18 9.44
CA ASN A 243 -15.62 -22.65 8.26
C ASN A 243 -15.05 -21.22 8.45
N SER A 244 -14.40 -20.98 9.59
CA SER A 244 -13.83 -19.66 9.93
C SER A 244 -12.81 -19.20 8.87
N PRO A 245 -12.89 -17.93 8.42
CA PRO A 245 -12.03 -17.40 7.35
C PRO A 245 -10.59 -17.18 7.84
N LYS A 246 -9.63 -17.71 7.08
CA LYS A 246 -8.19 -17.64 7.37
C LYS A 246 -7.38 -17.43 6.11
N MET A 247 -6.27 -16.71 6.22
CA MET A 247 -5.29 -16.53 5.15
C MET A 247 -3.87 -16.59 5.71
N HIS A 248 -2.89 -16.75 4.82
CA HIS A 248 -1.48 -16.71 5.20
C HIS A 248 -0.78 -15.56 4.50
N CYS A 249 -0.06 -14.74 5.25
CA CYS A 249 0.82 -13.70 4.71
C CYS A 249 2.23 -14.26 4.51
N SER A 250 2.74 -14.22 3.28
CA SER A 250 4.08 -14.71 2.92
C SER A 250 5.19 -13.73 3.31
N ALA A 251 6.43 -14.21 3.36
CA ALA A 251 7.62 -13.39 3.57
C ALA A 251 7.80 -12.26 2.54
N GLU A 252 7.21 -12.41 1.34
CA GLU A 252 7.25 -11.46 0.23
C GLU A 252 6.15 -10.39 0.32
N GLY A 253 5.28 -10.45 1.33
CA GLY A 253 4.13 -9.54 1.48
C GLY A 253 2.97 -9.91 0.56
N GLU A 254 2.78 -11.20 0.28
CA GLU A 254 1.67 -11.70 -0.52
C GLU A 254 0.68 -12.51 0.32
N TRP A 255 -0.60 -12.24 0.13
CA TRP A 255 -1.66 -13.08 0.65
C TRP A 255 -1.76 -14.36 -0.16
N LEU A 256 -1.71 -15.51 0.53
CA LEU A 256 -1.88 -16.83 -0.06
C LEU A 256 -3.35 -17.27 -0.04
N VAL A 257 -3.62 -18.49 -0.51
CA VAL A 257 -4.98 -19.02 -0.71
C VAL A 257 -5.85 -18.89 0.55
N PRO A 258 -7.06 -18.29 0.43
CA PRO A 258 -7.99 -18.20 1.55
C PRO A 258 -8.61 -19.56 1.89
N ILE A 259 -8.79 -19.80 3.19
CA ILE A 259 -9.44 -20.97 3.77
C ILE A 259 -10.69 -20.45 4.50
N GLY A 260 -11.84 -21.04 4.24
CA GLY A 260 -13.11 -20.57 4.82
C GLY A 260 -13.66 -19.27 4.24
N LYS A 261 -14.85 -18.90 4.71
CA LYS A 261 -15.62 -17.76 4.21
C LYS A 261 -16.66 -17.30 5.22
N CYS A 262 -17.12 -16.07 5.03
CA CYS A 262 -18.34 -15.58 5.65
C CYS A 262 -19.51 -15.65 4.67
N ILE A 263 -20.73 -15.67 5.20
CA ILE A 263 -21.97 -15.60 4.44
C ILE A 263 -22.81 -14.43 4.96
N CYS A 264 -23.58 -13.79 4.07
CA CYS A 264 -24.50 -12.74 4.51
C CYS A 264 -25.56 -13.31 5.45
N LYS A 265 -25.87 -12.55 6.52
CA LYS A 265 -26.94 -12.88 7.46
C LYS A 265 -28.29 -12.93 6.75
N ALA A 266 -29.24 -13.62 7.36
CA ALA A 266 -30.61 -13.67 6.85
C ALA A 266 -31.20 -12.26 6.59
N GLY A 267 -31.73 -12.04 5.38
CA GLY A 267 -32.27 -10.76 4.92
C GLY A 267 -31.27 -9.85 4.19
N PHE A 268 -30.04 -10.32 4.01
CA PHE A 268 -29.00 -9.65 3.22
C PHE A 268 -28.53 -10.54 2.07
N HIS A 269 -28.12 -9.93 0.97
CA HIS A 269 -27.49 -10.60 -0.16
C HIS A 269 -26.11 -10.02 -0.42
N GLN A 270 -25.21 -10.85 -0.95
CA GLN A 270 -23.88 -10.39 -1.33
C GLN A 270 -23.98 -9.47 -2.56
N LYS A 271 -23.26 -8.36 -2.53
CA LYS A 271 -23.02 -7.48 -3.67
C LYS A 271 -21.58 -6.97 -3.64
N GLY A 272 -20.74 -7.59 -4.46
CA GLY A 272 -19.29 -7.40 -4.37
C GLY A 272 -18.76 -7.92 -3.03
N ASP A 273 -18.03 -7.07 -2.32
CA ASP A 273 -17.36 -7.38 -1.06
C ASP A 273 -18.19 -6.98 0.18
N ALA A 274 -19.48 -6.71 0.00
CA ALA A 274 -20.39 -6.28 1.06
C ALA A 274 -21.72 -7.06 1.04
N CYS A 275 -22.40 -7.07 2.18
CA CYS A 275 -23.76 -7.56 2.33
C CYS A 275 -24.74 -6.38 2.31
N GLU A 276 -25.66 -6.36 1.35
CA GLU A 276 -26.72 -5.36 1.25
C GLU A 276 -28.08 -5.98 1.61
N ARG A 277 -28.96 -5.19 2.23
CA ARG A 277 -30.32 -5.67 2.54
C ARG A 277 -31.09 -5.94 1.27
N GLU A 278 -31.82 -7.05 1.25
CA GLU A 278 -32.80 -7.31 0.19
C GLU A 278 -33.95 -6.31 0.28
N CYS A 279 -33.98 -5.31 -0.61
CA CYS A 279 -35.19 -4.55 -0.88
C CYS A 279 -36.16 -5.41 -1.73
N SER A 280 -36.94 -6.26 -1.06
CA SER A 280 -38.05 -6.95 -1.72
C SER A 280 -39.25 -6.01 -1.87
N TYR A 281 -39.42 -5.43 -3.06
CA TYR A 281 -40.66 -4.76 -3.44
C TYR A 281 -41.76 -5.79 -3.63
N ILE A 282 -42.69 -5.88 -2.67
CA ILE A 282 -43.91 -6.65 -2.87
C ILE A 282 -44.87 -5.76 -3.67
N HIS A 283 -45.11 -6.11 -4.94
CA HIS A 283 -46.23 -5.54 -5.70
C HIS A 283 -47.55 -6.11 -5.16
N LEU A 284 -48.23 -5.34 -4.30
CA LEU A 284 -49.63 -5.60 -3.96
C LEU A 284 -50.50 -5.05 -5.09
N ALA A 285 -51.09 -5.94 -5.90
CA ALA A 285 -52.15 -5.59 -6.83
C ALA A 285 -53.50 -5.96 -6.19
N LEU A 286 -54.44 -5.00 -6.06
CA LEU A 286 -55.83 -5.36 -5.81
C LEU A 286 -56.47 -5.66 -7.16
N SER A 287 -57.18 -6.78 -7.23
CA SER A 287 -58.06 -7.12 -8.34
C SER A 287 -59.49 -6.68 -8.01
N SER A 288 -60.08 -5.84 -8.86
CA SER A 288 -61.49 -5.47 -8.80
C SER A 288 -62.22 -6.08 -10.00
N LEU A 289 -63.35 -6.76 -9.76
CA LEU A 289 -64.24 -7.26 -10.80
C LEU A 289 -65.30 -6.19 -11.11
N TYR A 290 -65.34 -5.74 -12.36
CA TYR A 290 -66.38 -4.83 -12.86
C TYR A 290 -67.31 -5.59 -13.79
N THR A 291 -68.62 -5.38 -13.63
CA THR A 291 -69.62 -5.94 -14.54
C THR A 291 -70.13 -4.84 -15.45
N VAL A 292 -69.95 -5.01 -16.77
CA VAL A 292 -70.38 -4.06 -17.79
C VAL A 292 -71.47 -4.71 -18.64
N LEU A 293 -72.54 -3.96 -18.91
CA LEU A 293 -73.67 -4.39 -19.73
C LEU A 293 -73.61 -3.68 -21.07
N ILE A 294 -73.45 -4.42 -22.17
CA ILE A 294 -73.46 -3.87 -23.53
C ILE A 294 -74.48 -4.67 -24.34
N GLY A 295 -75.50 -3.99 -24.86
CA GLY A 295 -76.53 -4.63 -25.70
C GLY A 295 -77.33 -5.74 -25.01
N GLY A 296 -77.49 -5.68 -23.68
CA GLY A 296 -78.22 -6.70 -22.91
C GLY A 296 -77.40 -7.92 -22.49
N ILE A 297 -76.12 -7.99 -22.86
CA ILE A 297 -75.19 -9.05 -22.46
C ILE A 297 -74.27 -8.53 -21.35
N THR A 298 -74.12 -9.31 -20.28
CA THR A 298 -73.24 -9.01 -19.14
C THR A 298 -71.83 -9.51 -19.42
N PHE A 299 -70.84 -8.64 -19.24
CA PHE A 299 -69.41 -8.96 -19.31
C PHE A 299 -68.74 -8.67 -17.97
N SER A 300 -67.94 -9.59 -17.46
CA SER A 300 -67.12 -9.39 -16.26
C SER A 300 -65.69 -9.07 -16.66
N ILE A 301 -65.17 -7.93 -16.22
CA ILE A 301 -63.82 -7.44 -16.50
C ILE A 301 -63.03 -7.44 -15.19
N LEU A 302 -61.93 -8.17 -15.16
CA LEU A 302 -60.93 -8.08 -14.09
C LEU A 302 -59.99 -6.90 -14.38
N CYS A 303 -60.00 -5.89 -13.51
CA CYS A 303 -59.02 -4.81 -13.54
C CYS A 303 -58.05 -4.96 -12.36
N TYR A 304 -56.75 -4.87 -12.65
CA TYR A 304 -55.69 -4.82 -11.65
C TYR A 304 -55.25 -3.37 -11.46
N THR A 305 -55.32 -2.87 -10.22
CA THR A 305 -54.76 -1.55 -9.87
C THR A 305 -53.46 -1.74 -9.08
N PRO A 306 -52.34 -1.11 -9.48
CA PRO A 306 -51.11 -1.16 -8.70
C PRO A 306 -51.29 -0.29 -7.45
N ILE A 307 -51.08 -0.85 -6.26
CA ILE A 307 -51.24 -0.14 -4.99
C ILE A 307 -49.89 -0.09 -4.30
N PHE A 308 -49.12 0.94 -4.64
CA PHE A 308 -47.87 1.36 -4.00
C PHE A 308 -46.73 0.31 -3.90
N SER A 309 -45.53 0.72 -4.27
CA SER A 309 -44.29 0.05 -3.84
C SER A 309 -44.12 0.29 -2.34
N ILE A 310 -44.31 -0.73 -1.50
CA ILE A 310 -44.04 -0.66 -0.06
C ILE A 310 -42.67 -1.32 0.17
N GLU A 311 -41.69 -0.57 0.68
CA GLU A 311 -40.49 -1.16 1.30
C GLU A 311 -40.93 -1.91 2.56
N LYS A 312 -40.81 -3.24 2.56
CA LYS A 312 -40.95 -4.01 3.80
C LYS A 312 -39.62 -4.01 4.55
N TYR A 313 -39.58 -3.33 5.68
CA TYR A 313 -38.62 -3.63 6.74
C TYR A 313 -39.07 -4.91 7.47
N TYR A 314 -38.39 -6.04 7.25
CA TYR A 314 -38.59 -7.23 8.07
C TYR A 314 -37.63 -7.22 9.26
N SER A 315 -38.14 -6.78 10.42
CA SER A 315 -37.78 -7.29 11.76
C SER A 315 -38.55 -6.50 12.83
N ALA A 316 -39.83 -6.86 13.05
CA ALA A 316 -40.48 -6.65 14.34
C ALA A 316 -41.56 -7.74 14.51
N PRO A 317 -41.52 -8.57 15.57
CA PRO A 317 -42.43 -9.69 15.74
C PRO A 317 -43.84 -9.28 16.22
N ASN A 318 -44.37 -8.13 15.82
CA ASN A 318 -45.73 -7.68 16.16
C ASN A 318 -46.23 -6.59 15.19
N ILE A 319 -46.72 -6.97 13.99
CA ILE A 319 -47.54 -6.07 13.17
C ILE A 319 -48.91 -6.72 12.97
N VAL A 320 -49.92 -6.13 13.62
CA VAL A 320 -51.34 -6.45 13.45
C VAL A 320 -51.87 -5.65 12.25
N LEU A 321 -52.31 -6.35 11.21
CA LEU A 321 -53.04 -5.75 10.09
C LEU A 321 -54.50 -5.53 10.50
N ILE A 322 -54.89 -4.28 10.76
CA ILE A 322 -56.30 -3.92 11.02
C ILE A 322 -56.98 -3.58 9.69
N ARG A 323 -57.97 -4.39 9.32
CA ARG A 323 -58.90 -4.15 8.21
C ARG A 323 -60.10 -3.34 8.73
N GLY A 324 -60.32 -2.14 8.19
CA GLY A 324 -61.59 -1.41 8.33
C GLY A 324 -61.53 -0.05 9.02
N ASN A 325 -61.83 1.00 8.24
CA ASN A 325 -62.32 2.34 8.60
C ASN A 325 -61.94 2.94 9.97
N ARG A 326 -60.75 3.56 10.06
CA ARG A 326 -60.55 4.93 10.60
C ARG A 326 -59.13 5.46 10.35
N LYS A 327 -59.07 6.77 10.08
CA LYS A 327 -57.90 7.63 9.76
C LYS A 327 -56.85 7.64 10.89
N LEU A 328 -55.56 7.65 10.53
CA LEU A 328 -54.51 8.32 11.30
C LEU A 328 -53.71 9.26 10.40
N ILE A 329 -53.82 10.55 10.73
CA ILE A 329 -52.97 11.64 10.26
C ILE A 329 -51.75 11.66 11.19
N GLY A 330 -50.54 11.56 10.64
CA GLY A 330 -49.29 11.70 11.38
C GLY A 330 -48.12 11.97 10.45
N LYS A 331 -47.62 13.22 10.46
CA LYS A 331 -46.42 13.65 9.72
C LYS A 331 -45.17 13.01 10.31
N GLN A 332 -44.30 12.41 9.49
CA GLN A 332 -42.86 12.67 9.50
C GLN A 332 -42.14 12.05 8.28
N LYS A 333 -41.09 12.76 7.87
CA LYS A 333 -40.25 12.61 6.67
C LYS A 333 -39.47 11.28 6.66
N MET A 334 -39.28 10.67 5.48
CA MET A 334 -37.92 10.40 4.95
C MET A 334 -37.93 9.86 3.50
N CYS A 335 -37.04 10.48 2.72
CA CYS A 335 -36.41 10.10 1.44
C CYS A 335 -37.23 9.39 0.34
N LEU A 336 -37.60 10.20 -0.67
CA LEU A 336 -37.58 9.78 -2.07
C LEU A 336 -36.15 9.38 -2.47
N ILE A 337 -35.99 8.24 -3.13
CA ILE A 337 -34.89 7.99 -4.06
C ILE A 337 -35.47 7.85 -5.48
N GLN A 338 -34.81 8.56 -6.37
CA GLN A 338 -34.95 8.82 -7.81
C GLN A 338 -35.56 7.72 -8.72
N MET A 339 -36.34 8.20 -9.71
CA MET A 339 -36.12 7.85 -11.12
C MET A 339 -35.29 8.95 -11.77
#